data_AF-A0A1E3Q6Z4-F1
#
_entry.id   AF-A0A1E3Q6Z4-F1
#
_cell.length_a   1.000
_cell.length_b   1.000
_cell.length_c   1.000
_cell.angle_alpha   90.00
_cell.angle_beta   90.00
_cell.angle_gamma   90.00
#
_symmetry.space_group_name_H-M   'P 1'
#
loop_
_entity.id
_entity.type
_entity.pdbx_description
1 polymer ?
#
loop_
_entity_poly.entity_id
_entity_poly.type
_entity_poly.pdbx_seq_one_letter_code
_entity_poly.pdbx_strand_id
1 'polypeptide(L)'
;MARLQQRRAQFIIVVALLYSLYILNRLVKPKRLATTQLTLPDLGRHTKSQLPPYLQSIEDAGINPTESLALFGKNTEAEQGSRQSQKAKKSGKLVSKSLLSSRYPEDKYTDFLWRCRTGEPPAAEVFDTFLSLKYRIFEVRVESERYPMTYNPSIIALPPSSHYPFLIVARVRGGGFFQESLICEGKYIDEPFVNAYGFEVMNKLIGCATNPRVLTVPQTPARDCTGIDYMSDVPGYHDPRIFWSNTGAPLMMFNQQSRYGCFGLWIIDLRSVYPSLRYRVTRGLLNQYPTVMELTRIEGRNPIEKNYLMFYDADTGSGYVQYELRHGSRHFSRLVGNGLTTSNMTSPLEATCIYEDATWHQATNAIKIVMCDYGECEPEPENTVYLSFLHKKEIPETFKVQYKRYVAVWKATSPFEMIGFGSKHIRFDNEDDWEQKFNVEGKFLYTVSVAWEKNMNRYEGYLNENVVISLGVGDHGNAAVVMPVRDLLTCMGSCRGQP
;
A
#
# COMPACT_ATOMS: atom_id res chain seq x y z
N MET A 1 5.74 -35.54 -46.83
CA MET A 1 6.30 -34.44 -46.02
C MET A 1 6.41 -33.10 -46.76
N ALA A 2 6.92 -33.04 -48.01
CA ALA A 2 7.07 -31.78 -48.76
C ALA A 2 5.77 -30.95 -48.94
N ARG A 3 4.63 -31.60 -49.23
CA ARG A 3 3.32 -30.93 -49.34
C ARG A 3 2.83 -30.30 -48.03
N LEU A 4 3.24 -30.84 -46.88
CA LEU A 4 2.86 -30.32 -45.57
C LEU A 4 3.69 -29.08 -45.20
N GLN A 5 4.98 -29.08 -45.57
CA GLN A 5 5.85 -27.90 -45.42
C GLN A 5 5.41 -26.75 -46.34
N GLN A 6 4.98 -27.05 -47.58
CA GLN A 6 4.47 -26.04 -48.50
C GLN A 6 3.18 -25.39 -47.98
N ARG A 7 2.25 -26.17 -47.39
CA ARG A 7 1.03 -25.63 -46.77
C ARG A 7 1.31 -24.80 -45.53
N ARG A 8 2.31 -25.16 -44.71
CA ARG A 8 2.76 -24.34 -43.57
C ARG A 8 3.36 -23.02 -44.02
N ALA A 9 4.20 -23.02 -45.07
CA ALA A 9 4.76 -21.79 -45.62
C ALA A 9 3.69 -20.86 -46.20
N GLN A 10 2.72 -21.41 -46.94
CA GLN A 10 1.58 -20.64 -47.45
C GLN A 10 0.71 -20.05 -46.33
N PHE A 11 0.47 -20.80 -45.26
CA PHE A 11 -0.29 -20.32 -44.11
C PHE A 11 0.42 -19.16 -43.39
N ILE A 12 1.74 -19.27 -43.19
CA ILE A 12 2.55 -18.20 -42.56
C ILE A 12 2.52 -16.91 -43.42
N ILE A 13 2.62 -17.03 -44.74
CA ILE A 13 2.56 -15.87 -45.65
C ILE A 13 1.19 -15.19 -45.59
N VAL A 14 0.10 -15.96 -45.56
CA VAL A 14 -1.27 -15.39 -45.45
C VAL A 14 -1.46 -14.67 -44.13
N VAL A 15 -1.00 -15.23 -43.02
CA VAL A 15 -1.10 -14.59 -41.69
C VAL A 15 -0.27 -13.30 -41.65
N ALA A 16 0.93 -13.29 -42.23
CA ALA A 16 1.77 -12.10 -42.31
C ALA A 16 1.15 -10.97 -43.17
N LEU A 17 0.51 -11.33 -44.29
CA LEU A 17 -0.20 -10.36 -45.14
C LEU A 17 -1.43 -9.77 -44.46
N LEU A 18 -2.22 -10.60 -43.76
CA LEU A 18 -3.38 -10.12 -42.99
C LEU A 18 -2.97 -9.20 -41.85
N TYR A 19 -1.87 -9.53 -41.16
CA TYR A 19 -1.34 -8.69 -40.08
C TYR A 19 -0.80 -7.34 -40.61
N SER A 20 -0.14 -7.35 -41.78
CA SER A 20 0.34 -6.13 -42.43
C SER A 20 -0.80 -5.23 -42.91
N LEU A 21 -1.87 -5.81 -43.47
CA LEU A 21 -3.09 -5.09 -43.84
C LEU A 21 -3.80 -4.51 -42.62
N TYR A 22 -3.85 -5.24 -41.50
CA TYR A 22 -4.41 -4.74 -40.24
C TYR A 22 -3.65 -3.52 -39.70
N ILE A 23 -2.30 -3.53 -39.78
CA ILE A 23 -1.46 -2.38 -39.38
C ILE A 23 -1.69 -1.19 -40.33
N LEU A 24 -1.70 -1.42 -41.64
CA LEU A 24 -1.97 -0.37 -42.64
C LEU A 24 -3.33 0.30 -42.44
N ASN A 25 -4.36 -0.48 -42.11
CA ASN A 25 -5.71 0.03 -41.87
C ASN A 25 -5.82 0.83 -40.55
N ARG A 26 -4.91 0.58 -39.58
CA ARG A 26 -4.79 1.36 -38.33
C ARG A 26 -4.03 2.67 -38.50
N LEU A 27 -3.08 2.73 -39.44
CA LEU A 27 -2.23 3.90 -39.67
C LEU A 27 -2.89 4.95 -40.59
N VAL A 28 -3.92 4.57 -41.36
CA VAL A 28 -4.68 5.50 -42.20
C VAL A 28 -6.02 5.84 -41.53
N LYS A 29 -6.02 6.86 -40.66
CA LYS A 29 -7.27 7.54 -40.29
C LYS A 29 -7.51 8.72 -41.25
N PRO A 30 -8.72 8.87 -41.84
CA PRO A 30 -9.04 10.05 -42.63
C PRO A 30 -9.18 11.27 -41.72
N LYS A 31 -8.38 12.31 -41.97
CA LYS A 31 -8.61 13.66 -41.43
C LYS A 31 -9.95 14.18 -41.96
N ARG A 32 -10.97 14.26 -41.10
CA ARG A 32 -12.12 15.14 -41.35
C ARG A 32 -11.79 16.53 -40.82
N LEU A 33 -11.57 17.45 -41.76
CA LEU A 33 -11.67 18.89 -41.54
C LEU A 33 -13.13 19.24 -41.27
N ALA A 34 -13.41 19.83 -40.11
CA ALA A 34 -14.64 20.59 -39.86
C ALA A 34 -14.22 21.99 -39.44
N THR A 35 -14.24 22.88 -40.42
CA THR A 35 -14.12 24.33 -40.25
C THR A 35 -15.35 24.82 -39.51
N THR A 36 -15.19 25.34 -38.30
CA THR A 36 -16.21 26.22 -37.69
C THR A 36 -15.47 27.44 -37.16
N GLN A 37 -15.67 28.56 -37.86
CA GLN A 37 -15.24 29.89 -37.41
C GLN A 37 -16.02 30.24 -36.15
N LEU A 38 -15.32 30.51 -35.06
CA LEU A 38 -15.83 31.26 -33.92
C LEU A 38 -14.98 32.51 -33.80
N THR A 39 -15.61 33.64 -34.10
CA THR A 39 -15.13 35.00 -33.97
C THR A 39 -14.82 35.31 -32.50
N LEU A 40 -13.58 35.70 -32.23
CA LEU A 40 -13.14 36.35 -31.00
C LEU A 40 -13.52 37.84 -31.05
N PRO A 41 -14.08 38.44 -29.99
CA PRO A 41 -14.03 39.88 -29.83
C PRO A 41 -12.70 40.32 -29.22
N ASP A 42 -12.25 41.43 -29.77
CA ASP A 42 -11.13 42.28 -29.43
C ASP A 42 -11.18 42.76 -27.96
N LEU A 43 -10.06 42.63 -27.24
CA LEU A 43 -9.82 43.29 -25.96
C LEU A 43 -8.31 43.55 -25.80
N GLY A 44 -7.89 44.70 -26.33
CA GLY A 44 -7.34 45.80 -25.54
C GLY A 44 -6.13 45.52 -24.62
N ARG A 45 -5.02 46.19 -24.93
CA ARG A 45 -3.92 46.53 -24.00
C ARG A 45 -4.46 47.09 -22.68
N HIS A 46 -3.97 46.62 -21.53
CA HIS A 46 -3.22 47.43 -20.57
C HIS A 46 -2.75 46.63 -19.31
N THR A 47 -1.50 46.95 -18.93
CA THR A 47 -0.91 47.04 -17.56
C THR A 47 -0.58 45.80 -16.72
N LYS A 48 0.72 45.76 -16.34
CA LYS A 48 1.28 45.13 -15.13
C LYS A 48 0.38 45.38 -13.91
N SER A 49 -0.06 44.32 -13.22
CA SER A 49 -0.09 44.18 -11.75
C SER A 49 -0.94 42.97 -11.34
N GLN A 50 -0.63 42.44 -10.15
CA GLN A 50 -1.32 41.40 -9.38
C GLN A 50 -0.79 39.96 -9.52
N LEU A 51 0.19 39.68 -8.65
CA LEU A 51 0.50 38.35 -8.15
C LEU A 51 -0.64 37.83 -7.24
N PRO A 52 -0.81 36.51 -7.07
CA PRO A 52 -1.82 35.92 -6.18
C PRO A 52 -1.62 36.28 -4.70
N PRO A 53 -2.70 36.33 -3.88
CA PRO A 53 -2.68 36.83 -2.49
C PRO A 53 -1.78 36.10 -1.49
N TYR A 54 -1.24 34.92 -1.82
CA TYR A 54 -0.33 34.19 -0.92
C TYR A 54 1.14 34.60 -1.11
N LEU A 55 1.48 35.30 -2.19
CA LEU A 55 2.85 35.76 -2.47
C LEU A 55 3.13 37.18 -1.94
N GLN A 56 2.10 37.91 -1.49
CA GLN A 56 2.26 39.18 -0.79
C GLN A 56 2.73 39.03 0.68
N SER A 57 2.53 37.87 1.31
CA SER A 57 2.89 37.67 2.72
C SER A 57 4.38 37.37 2.98
N ILE A 58 5.22 37.38 1.93
CA ILE A 58 6.66 37.10 2.05
C ILE A 58 7.49 38.40 1.87
N GLU A 59 6.98 39.40 1.16
CA GLU A 59 7.63 40.72 1.05
C GLU A 59 7.38 41.60 2.28
N ASP A 60 6.25 41.43 2.98
CA ASP A 60 5.92 42.19 4.19
C ASP A 60 6.74 41.77 5.43
N ALA A 61 7.55 40.70 5.34
CA ALA A 61 8.40 40.21 6.42
C ALA A 61 9.86 40.69 6.35
N GLY A 62 10.27 41.37 5.28
CA GLY A 62 11.61 41.99 5.19
C GLY A 62 12.81 41.04 5.28
N ILE A 63 12.67 39.77 4.90
CA ILE A 63 13.76 38.78 4.96
C ILE A 63 14.40 38.62 3.58
N ASN A 64 15.68 39.00 3.48
CA ASN A 64 16.48 38.86 2.27
C ASN A 64 16.99 37.41 2.12
N PRO A 65 16.84 36.70 0.96
CA PRO A 65 17.03 35.24 0.91
C PRO A 65 18.48 34.72 0.85
N THR A 66 19.49 35.54 1.18
CA THR A 66 20.91 35.18 0.98
C THR A 66 21.75 35.10 2.26
N GLU A 67 21.16 35.24 3.45
CA GLU A 67 21.89 35.17 4.73
C GLU A 67 21.22 34.22 5.76
N SER A 68 21.17 32.92 5.47
CA SER A 68 20.76 31.92 6.48
C SER A 68 21.60 30.64 6.47
N LEU A 69 22.85 30.74 6.01
CA LEU A 69 23.82 29.63 6.00
C LEU A 69 25.07 29.86 6.87
N ALA A 70 25.06 30.88 7.73
CA ALA A 70 26.19 31.16 8.60
C ALA A 70 25.74 31.74 9.93
N LEU A 71 25.25 30.89 10.85
CA LEU A 71 25.15 31.18 12.29
C LEU A 71 24.73 29.89 13.02
N PHE A 72 25.70 29.01 13.32
CA PHE A 72 25.74 27.97 14.36
C PHE A 72 26.94 27.05 14.01
N GLY A 73 28.08 27.02 14.68
CA GLY A 73 28.58 27.81 15.80
C GLY A 73 30.11 27.80 15.77
N LYS A 74 30.71 28.87 16.27
CA LYS A 74 32.11 28.95 16.66
C LYS A 74 32.19 29.58 18.05
N ASN A 75 33.12 29.03 18.84
CA ASN A 75 33.58 29.43 20.18
C ASN A 75 32.70 28.86 21.32
N THR A 76 33.25 28.13 22.28
CA THR A 76 34.51 28.41 23.00
C THR A 76 35.29 27.14 23.39
N GLU A 77 36.62 27.21 23.24
CA GLU A 77 37.61 26.36 23.90
C GLU A 77 38.05 26.94 25.27
N ALA A 78 38.63 26.05 26.08
CA ALA A 78 39.74 26.24 27.04
C ALA A 78 39.41 26.36 28.54
N GLU A 79 39.76 25.29 29.29
CA GLU A 79 40.82 25.25 30.34
C GLU A 79 40.75 23.86 31.05
N GLN A 80 41.70 22.94 30.80
CA GLN A 80 43.03 22.75 31.42
C GLN A 80 43.05 21.96 32.75
N GLY A 81 43.90 20.92 32.79
CA GLY A 81 44.49 20.35 34.03
C GLY A 81 44.49 18.81 34.07
N SER A 82 45.48 18.13 33.46
CA SER A 82 46.69 17.57 34.11
C SER A 82 46.50 16.07 34.47
N ARG A 83 47.19 15.11 33.82
CA ARG A 83 48.56 14.59 34.00
C ARG A 83 48.61 13.28 34.82
N GLN A 84 49.39 12.34 34.25
CA GLN A 84 50.09 11.19 34.86
C GLN A 84 49.27 9.95 35.24
N SER A 85 49.81 8.73 35.29
CA SER A 85 50.77 7.97 34.47
C SER A 85 50.91 6.59 35.15
N GLN A 86 51.29 5.57 34.37
CA GLN A 86 52.04 4.36 34.76
C GLN A 86 51.32 3.09 35.28
N LYS A 87 51.46 2.05 34.45
CA LYS A 87 52.06 0.71 34.69
C LYS A 87 51.61 -0.10 35.93
N ALA A 88 51.08 -1.29 35.66
CA ALA A 88 51.67 -2.54 36.18
C ALA A 88 51.29 -3.77 35.34
N LYS A 89 52.22 -4.72 35.29
CA LYS A 89 52.30 -5.93 34.47
C LYS A 89 51.71 -7.16 35.19
N LYS A 90 51.34 -8.15 34.37
CA LYS A 90 51.34 -9.62 34.60
C LYS A 90 50.30 -10.21 35.58
N SER A 91 49.43 -11.07 35.06
CA SER A 91 49.63 -12.53 35.10
C SER A 91 48.53 -13.22 34.28
N GLY A 92 48.91 -14.27 33.56
CA GLY A 92 48.03 -14.98 32.64
C GLY A 92 47.09 -15.96 33.34
N LYS A 93 45.92 -16.16 32.73
CA LYS A 93 45.25 -17.46 32.69
C LYS A 93 44.34 -17.49 31.47
N LEU A 94 44.66 -18.36 30.51
CA LEU A 94 43.72 -18.81 29.50
C LEU A 94 42.54 -19.46 30.21
N VAL A 95 41.35 -18.88 30.07
CA VAL A 95 40.08 -19.62 30.12
C VAL A 95 39.26 -19.11 28.94
N SER A 96 39.23 -19.89 27.88
CA SER A 96 38.19 -19.78 26.86
C SER A 96 36.88 -20.24 27.50
N LYS A 97 35.87 -19.37 27.50
CA LYS A 97 34.44 -19.71 27.44
C LYS A 97 33.59 -18.44 27.47
N SER A 98 32.90 -18.22 26.34
CA SER A 98 31.58 -17.61 26.22
C SER A 98 31.21 -16.50 27.23
N LEU A 99 31.51 -15.26 26.88
CA LEU A 99 30.89 -14.06 27.46
C LEU A 99 30.32 -13.20 26.32
N LEU A 100 29.42 -13.80 25.54
CA LEU A 100 28.53 -13.13 24.58
C LEU A 100 27.18 -13.85 24.58
N SER A 101 26.53 -13.88 25.74
CA SER A 101 25.07 -14.04 25.82
C SER A 101 24.52 -13.02 26.81
N SER A 102 24.60 -11.74 26.41
CA SER A 102 23.77 -10.72 27.05
C SER A 102 22.32 -11.01 26.65
N ARG A 103 21.58 -11.55 27.62
CA ARG A 103 20.13 -11.71 27.63
C ARG A 103 19.47 -10.41 27.13
N TYR A 104 18.84 -10.47 25.97
CA TYR A 104 17.74 -9.58 25.64
C TYR A 104 16.46 -10.21 26.21
N PRO A 105 15.51 -9.42 26.74
CA PRO A 105 14.30 -9.98 27.34
C PRO A 105 13.56 -10.81 26.29
N GLU A 106 13.10 -12.01 26.65
CA GLU A 106 12.19 -12.79 25.81
C GLU A 106 10.98 -11.93 25.48
N ASP A 107 10.80 -11.58 24.21
CA ASP A 107 9.65 -10.78 23.79
C ASP A 107 8.37 -11.60 24.03
N LYS A 108 7.37 -11.01 24.69
CA LYS A 108 6.09 -11.66 25.08
C LYS A 108 5.29 -12.28 23.93
N TYR A 109 5.71 -12.11 22.68
CA TYR A 109 4.98 -12.53 21.47
C TYR A 109 5.50 -13.84 20.85
N THR A 110 6.67 -14.31 21.27
CA THR A 110 7.35 -15.43 20.61
C THR A 110 6.50 -16.70 20.63
N ASP A 111 5.92 -17.07 21.76
CA ASP A 111 5.15 -18.32 21.87
C ASP A 111 3.90 -18.40 20.97
N PHE A 112 3.37 -17.24 20.57
CA PHE A 112 2.13 -17.14 19.79
C PHE A 112 2.38 -17.17 18.27
N LEU A 113 3.42 -16.48 17.78
CA LEU A 113 3.68 -16.32 16.34
C LEU A 113 4.16 -17.60 15.64
N TRP A 114 4.79 -18.52 16.39
CA TRP A 114 5.51 -19.66 15.81
C TRP A 114 4.69 -20.94 15.63
N ARG A 115 3.44 -20.99 16.12
CA ARG A 115 2.64 -22.22 16.07
C ARG A 115 1.93 -22.36 14.72
N CYS A 116 2.28 -23.39 13.96
CA CYS A 116 1.42 -23.88 12.89
C CYS A 116 0.25 -24.66 13.50
N ARG A 117 -0.97 -24.44 13.00
CA ARG A 117 -2.21 -25.05 13.54
C ARG A 117 -2.26 -26.59 13.36
N THR A 118 -1.29 -27.18 12.67
CA THR A 118 -1.11 -28.63 12.58
C THR A 118 -0.23 -29.07 13.74
N GLY A 119 -0.82 -29.70 14.76
CA GLY A 119 -0.11 -30.31 15.90
C GLY A 119 0.74 -31.52 15.53
N GLU A 120 1.27 -31.59 14.32
CA GLU A 120 2.25 -32.57 13.91
C GLU A 120 3.52 -31.81 13.49
N PRO A 121 4.72 -32.22 13.98
CA PRO A 121 5.94 -31.83 13.29
C PRO A 121 5.77 -32.23 11.83
N PRO A 122 6.21 -31.41 10.85
CA PRO A 122 6.04 -31.78 9.45
C PRO A 122 6.70 -33.13 9.28
N ALA A 123 5.88 -34.16 9.05
CA ALA A 123 6.36 -35.37 8.44
C ALA A 123 7.11 -34.89 7.20
N ALA A 124 8.41 -35.16 7.16
CA ALA A 124 9.17 -34.99 5.95
C ALA A 124 8.36 -35.69 4.85
N GLU A 125 7.96 -34.94 3.83
CA GLU A 125 7.04 -35.31 2.74
C GLU A 125 5.57 -34.83 2.90
N VAL A 126 5.32 -33.53 2.69
CA VAL A 126 4.52 -32.97 1.57
C VAL A 126 4.89 -31.49 1.38
N PHE A 127 5.33 -31.14 0.17
CA PHE A 127 5.78 -29.81 -0.26
C PHE A 127 4.63 -28.81 -0.45
N ASP A 128 3.89 -28.44 0.59
CA ASP A 128 2.94 -27.33 0.45
C ASP A 128 3.70 -26.01 0.35
N THR A 129 3.78 -25.46 -0.86
CA THR A 129 4.44 -24.20 -1.19
C THR A 129 3.70 -22.96 -0.67
N PHE A 130 2.47 -23.13 -0.19
CA PHE A 130 1.59 -22.08 0.34
C PHE A 130 0.91 -22.50 1.65
N LEU A 131 0.39 -21.51 2.39
CA LEU A 131 -0.52 -21.66 3.50
C LEU A 131 -1.96 -21.58 2.96
N SER A 132 -2.67 -22.71 2.96
CA SER A 132 -4.09 -22.75 2.58
C SER A 132 -4.97 -22.30 3.73
N LEU A 133 -5.67 -21.19 3.55
CA LEU A 133 -6.62 -20.66 4.50
C LEU A 133 -8.05 -20.98 4.02
N LYS A 134 -8.85 -21.64 4.86
CA LYS A 134 -10.22 -22.11 4.53
C LYS A 134 -11.28 -21.00 4.51
N TYR A 135 -10.87 -19.76 4.27
CA TYR A 135 -11.76 -18.60 4.18
C TYR A 135 -12.08 -18.32 2.72
N ARG A 136 -13.38 -18.24 2.42
CA ARG A 136 -13.87 -18.07 1.05
C ARG A 136 -13.80 -16.62 0.60
N ILE A 137 -13.34 -16.44 -0.64
CA ILE A 137 -13.38 -15.15 -1.32
C ILE A 137 -14.81 -14.89 -1.79
N PHE A 138 -15.32 -13.70 -1.50
CA PHE A 138 -16.62 -13.20 -1.95
C PHE A 138 -16.50 -11.88 -2.72
N GLU A 139 -17.56 -11.51 -3.44
CA GLU A 139 -17.60 -10.33 -4.30
C GLU A 139 -17.72 -9.03 -3.52
N VAL A 140 -17.08 -7.97 -4.00
CA VAL A 140 -17.33 -6.61 -3.52
C VAL A 140 -18.08 -5.83 -4.60
N ARG A 141 -19.32 -5.45 -4.32
CA ARG A 141 -20.20 -4.86 -5.32
C ARG A 141 -20.22 -3.33 -5.26
N VAL A 142 -19.65 -2.72 -6.28
CA VAL A 142 -19.69 -1.26 -6.52
C VAL A 142 -20.32 -1.03 -7.89
N GLU A 143 -21.64 -0.87 -7.92
CA GLU A 143 -22.42 -0.70 -9.15
C GLU A 143 -22.61 0.76 -9.52
N SER A 144 -22.36 1.10 -10.78
CA SER A 144 -22.58 2.43 -11.31
C SER A 144 -23.05 2.34 -12.76
N GLU A 145 -24.17 3.00 -13.08
CA GLU A 145 -24.67 3.08 -14.46
C GLU A 145 -23.63 3.67 -15.42
N ARG A 146 -22.80 4.60 -14.91
CA ARG A 146 -21.75 5.26 -15.69
C ARG A 146 -20.50 4.41 -15.89
N TYR A 147 -20.21 3.51 -14.96
CA TYR A 147 -18.95 2.75 -14.92
C TYR A 147 -19.27 1.26 -14.79
N PRO A 148 -19.35 0.54 -15.92
CA PRO A 148 -19.76 -0.87 -15.91
C PRO A 148 -18.70 -1.80 -15.29
N MET A 149 -17.48 -1.31 -15.07
CA MET A 149 -16.39 -2.08 -14.49
C MET A 149 -15.72 -1.25 -13.39
N THR A 150 -15.69 -1.83 -12.21
CA THR A 150 -14.94 -1.33 -11.05
C THR A 150 -13.94 -2.41 -10.63
N TYR A 151 -12.81 -2.01 -10.06
CA TYR A 151 -11.76 -2.96 -9.64
C TYR A 151 -10.91 -2.39 -8.49
N ASN A 152 -10.15 -3.26 -7.84
CA ASN A 152 -9.23 -2.93 -6.75
C ASN A 152 -9.92 -2.20 -5.59
N PRO A 153 -10.82 -2.87 -4.87
CA PRO A 153 -11.55 -2.27 -3.77
C PRO A 153 -10.61 -1.99 -2.60
N SER A 154 -10.88 -0.90 -1.89
CA SER A 154 -10.33 -0.63 -0.57
C SER A 154 -11.47 -0.32 0.39
N ILE A 155 -11.50 -1.02 1.52
CA ILE A 155 -12.62 -1.04 2.45
C ILE A 155 -12.10 -0.70 3.85
N ILE A 156 -12.82 0.18 4.56
CA ILE A 156 -12.65 0.36 6.00
C ILE A 156 -14.00 0.25 6.70
N ALA A 157 -13.99 -0.26 7.92
CA ALA A 157 -15.14 -0.16 8.80
C ALA A 157 -15.33 1.29 9.29
N LEU A 158 -16.56 1.77 9.21
CA LEU A 158 -17.02 3.02 9.79
C LEU A 158 -17.42 2.82 11.26
N PRO A 159 -17.42 3.87 12.09
CA PRO A 159 -17.81 3.77 13.49
C PRO A 159 -19.20 3.14 13.68
N PRO A 160 -19.49 2.43 14.80
CA PRO A 160 -20.76 1.73 15.01
C PRO A 160 -22.00 2.62 14.98
N SER A 161 -21.84 3.93 15.21
CA SER A 161 -22.90 4.93 15.09
C SER A 161 -23.26 5.29 13.64
N SER A 162 -22.49 4.80 12.66
CA SER A 162 -22.73 5.05 11.23
C SER A 162 -23.93 4.25 10.76
N HIS A 163 -24.71 4.82 9.84
CA HIS A 163 -25.88 4.13 9.29
C HIS A 163 -25.51 2.86 8.51
N TYR A 164 -24.36 2.87 7.84
CA TYR A 164 -23.79 1.73 7.15
C TYR A 164 -22.39 1.43 7.71
N PRO A 165 -22.00 0.14 7.83
CA PRO A 165 -20.79 -0.27 8.53
C PRO A 165 -19.50 -0.06 7.73
N PHE A 166 -19.57 0.14 6.42
CA PHE A 166 -18.37 0.21 5.58
C PHE A 166 -18.29 1.50 4.76
N LEU A 167 -17.07 1.93 4.50
CA LEU A 167 -16.74 2.84 3.41
C LEU A 167 -15.93 2.06 2.39
N ILE A 168 -16.33 2.15 1.12
CA ILE A 168 -15.71 1.41 0.02
C ILE A 168 -15.22 2.43 -1.02
N VAL A 169 -13.98 2.28 -1.45
CA VAL A 169 -13.42 2.99 -2.61
C VAL A 169 -12.97 1.95 -3.63
N ALA A 170 -13.38 2.09 -4.89
CA ALA A 170 -12.96 1.20 -5.98
C ALA A 170 -12.54 2.00 -7.20
N ARG A 171 -11.55 1.51 -7.95
CA ARG A 171 -11.04 2.16 -9.16
C ARG A 171 -12.02 2.00 -10.31
N VAL A 172 -12.03 2.99 -11.18
CA VAL A 172 -12.69 2.96 -12.49
C VAL A 172 -11.82 3.62 -13.55
N ARG A 173 -12.06 3.28 -14.81
CA ARG A 173 -11.50 4.02 -15.94
C ARG A 173 -12.52 5.04 -16.43
N GLY A 174 -12.13 6.30 -16.40
CA GLY A 174 -12.85 7.41 -17.02
C GLY A 174 -12.72 7.39 -18.54
N GLY A 175 -12.94 8.54 -19.17
CA GLY A 175 -12.74 8.69 -20.61
C GLY A 175 -11.28 8.41 -21.02
N GLY A 176 -11.07 7.50 -21.95
CA GLY A 176 -9.72 7.16 -22.45
C GLY A 176 -8.89 6.38 -21.41
N PHE A 177 -7.69 6.88 -21.09
CA PHE A 177 -6.78 6.29 -20.10
C PHE A 177 -6.92 6.90 -18.70
N PHE A 178 -7.82 7.87 -18.53
CA PHE A 178 -8.00 8.58 -17.28
C PHE A 178 -8.47 7.64 -16.15
N GLN A 179 -7.79 7.68 -15.01
CA GLN A 179 -8.14 6.88 -13.83
C GLN A 179 -8.94 7.71 -12.82
N GLU A 180 -10.05 7.11 -12.38
CA GLU A 180 -10.91 7.66 -11.33
C GLU A 180 -11.15 6.59 -10.27
N SER A 181 -11.85 6.96 -9.21
CA SER A 181 -12.40 6.02 -8.25
C SER A 181 -13.80 6.43 -7.84
N LEU A 182 -14.60 5.43 -7.51
CA LEU A 182 -15.90 5.58 -6.91
C LEU A 182 -15.79 5.38 -5.41
N ILE A 183 -16.57 6.14 -4.65
CA ILE A 183 -16.72 6.01 -3.21
C ILE A 183 -18.19 5.79 -2.87
N CYS A 184 -18.47 4.88 -1.94
CA CYS A 184 -19.81 4.65 -1.41
C CYS A 184 -19.74 4.19 0.05
N GLU A 185 -20.81 4.45 0.80
CA GLU A 185 -21.07 3.73 2.04
C GLU A 185 -21.67 2.35 1.70
N GLY A 186 -21.25 1.31 2.41
CA GLY A 186 -21.58 -0.08 2.11
C GLY A 186 -21.95 -0.92 3.31
N LYS A 187 -22.54 -2.08 3.05
CA LYS A 187 -23.02 -3.05 4.04
C LYS A 187 -22.82 -4.48 3.55
N TYR A 188 -23.01 -5.44 4.46
CA TYR A 188 -23.21 -6.81 4.04
C TYR A 188 -24.55 -6.96 3.29
N ILE A 189 -24.51 -7.72 2.20
CA ILE A 189 -25.68 -8.08 1.40
C ILE A 189 -25.73 -9.60 1.39
N ASP A 190 -26.88 -10.14 1.77
CA ASP A 190 -27.16 -11.56 1.65
C ASP A 190 -27.90 -11.78 0.33
N GLU A 191 -27.29 -12.53 -0.57
CA GLU A 191 -27.88 -12.86 -1.86
C GLU A 191 -28.16 -14.36 -1.98
N PRO A 192 -29.40 -14.76 -2.34
CA PRO A 192 -29.68 -16.15 -2.59
C PRO A 192 -28.94 -16.62 -3.85
N PHE A 193 -28.28 -17.76 -3.75
CA PHE A 193 -27.61 -18.44 -4.85
C PHE A 193 -27.95 -19.93 -4.81
N VAL A 194 -28.29 -20.51 -5.96
CA VAL A 194 -28.53 -21.94 -6.08
C VAL A 194 -27.21 -22.64 -6.36
N ASN A 195 -26.76 -23.48 -5.43
CA ASN A 195 -25.52 -24.22 -5.59
C ASN A 195 -25.63 -25.34 -6.64
N ALA A 196 -24.51 -25.99 -6.96
CA ALA A 196 -24.44 -27.06 -7.95
C ALA A 196 -25.36 -28.26 -7.65
N TYR A 197 -25.85 -28.38 -6.40
CA TYR A 197 -26.77 -29.43 -5.96
C TYR A 197 -28.23 -28.99 -5.94
N GLY A 198 -28.55 -27.78 -6.40
CA GLY A 198 -29.92 -27.26 -6.44
C GLY A 198 -30.42 -26.67 -5.12
N PHE A 199 -29.56 -26.51 -4.11
CA PHE A 199 -29.94 -25.87 -2.84
C PHE A 199 -29.74 -24.37 -2.90
N GLU A 200 -30.74 -23.61 -2.45
CA GLU A 200 -30.62 -22.18 -2.21
C GLU A 200 -29.77 -21.94 -0.97
N VAL A 201 -28.64 -21.26 -1.16
CA VAL A 201 -27.69 -20.89 -0.12
C VAL A 201 -27.50 -19.39 -0.16
N MET A 202 -27.48 -18.74 1.01
CA MET A 202 -27.18 -17.31 1.09
C MET A 202 -25.69 -17.08 0.87
N ASN A 203 -25.35 -16.37 -0.19
CA ASN A 203 -24.02 -15.85 -0.41
C ASN A 203 -23.89 -14.50 0.28
N LYS A 204 -22.88 -14.35 1.14
CA LYS A 204 -22.61 -13.11 1.86
C LYS A 204 -21.59 -12.30 1.07
N LEU A 205 -21.94 -11.07 0.70
CA LEU A 205 -21.06 -10.15 -0.01
C LEU A 205 -21.02 -8.78 0.67
N ILE A 206 -20.05 -7.93 0.32
CA ILE A 206 -20.03 -6.52 0.73
C ILE A 206 -20.39 -5.68 -0.49
N GLY A 207 -21.35 -4.76 -0.35
CA GLY A 207 -21.75 -3.90 -1.46
C GLY A 207 -22.16 -2.50 -1.04
N CYS A 208 -22.19 -1.59 -2.01
CA CYS A 208 -22.66 -0.23 -1.80
C CYS A 208 -24.14 -0.21 -1.36
N ALA A 209 -24.40 0.49 -0.26
CA ALA A 209 -25.74 0.78 0.24
C ALA A 209 -26.22 2.18 -0.17
N THR A 210 -25.30 3.00 -0.68
CA THR A 210 -25.53 4.34 -1.22
C THR A 210 -25.07 4.39 -2.67
N ASN A 211 -25.66 5.26 -3.48
CA ASN A 211 -25.23 5.45 -4.86
C ASN A 211 -23.75 5.84 -4.91
N PRO A 212 -22.89 5.09 -5.63
CA PRO A 212 -21.48 5.41 -5.72
C PRO A 212 -21.24 6.78 -6.38
N ARG A 213 -20.28 7.51 -5.84
CA ARG A 213 -19.91 8.85 -6.32
C ARG A 213 -18.48 8.85 -6.81
N VAL A 214 -18.21 9.54 -7.90
CA VAL A 214 -16.83 9.80 -8.34
C VAL A 214 -16.13 10.64 -7.27
N LEU A 215 -14.99 10.16 -6.79
CA LEU A 215 -14.14 10.90 -5.87
C LEU A 215 -13.33 11.91 -6.70
N THR A 216 -13.46 13.20 -6.43
CA THR A 216 -12.73 14.24 -7.17
C THR A 216 -11.49 14.63 -6.41
N VAL A 217 -10.32 14.25 -6.93
CA VAL A 217 -9.01 14.59 -6.36
C VAL A 217 -8.29 15.55 -7.31
N PRO A 218 -7.72 16.66 -6.81
CA PRO A 218 -6.95 17.58 -7.64
C PRO A 218 -5.76 16.90 -8.32
N GLN A 219 -5.69 17.06 -9.64
CA GLN A 219 -4.60 16.51 -10.44
C GLN A 219 -3.33 17.35 -10.33
N THR A 220 -2.21 16.73 -10.66
CA THR A 220 -0.88 17.35 -10.71
C THR A 220 -0.19 17.05 -12.04
N PRO A 221 0.68 17.93 -12.53
CA PRO A 221 1.47 17.65 -13.73
C PRO A 221 2.56 16.62 -13.41
N ALA A 222 2.89 15.75 -14.37
CA ALA A 222 4.06 14.88 -14.28
C ALA A 222 5.35 15.66 -14.56
N ARG A 223 6.46 15.27 -13.94
CA ARG A 223 7.81 15.76 -14.27
C ARG A 223 8.75 14.58 -14.53
N ASP A 224 9.90 14.81 -15.15
CA ASP A 224 11.00 13.83 -15.22
C ASP A 224 10.57 12.39 -15.60
N CYS A 225 9.78 12.26 -16.67
CA CYS A 225 9.28 10.97 -17.19
C CYS A 225 10.21 10.26 -18.18
N THR A 226 11.47 10.70 -18.28
CA THR A 226 12.44 10.19 -19.25
C THR A 226 12.56 8.66 -19.17
N GLY A 227 12.25 7.97 -20.27
CA GLY A 227 12.34 6.50 -20.37
C GLY A 227 11.09 5.75 -19.90
N ILE A 228 10.08 6.48 -19.40
CA ILE A 228 8.78 5.96 -18.96
C ILE A 228 7.64 6.90 -19.38
N ASP A 229 7.78 7.56 -20.53
CA ASP A 229 6.91 8.65 -20.99
C ASP A 229 5.42 8.24 -21.06
N TYR A 230 5.14 6.96 -21.32
CA TYR A 230 3.78 6.41 -21.31
C TYR A 230 3.04 6.59 -19.98
N MET A 231 3.74 6.75 -18.85
CA MET A 231 3.12 7.03 -17.54
C MET A 231 2.55 8.46 -17.45
N SER A 232 3.06 9.39 -18.26
CA SER A 232 2.49 10.74 -18.35
C SER A 232 1.13 10.75 -19.07
N ASP A 233 0.86 9.74 -19.90
CA ASP A 233 -0.37 9.59 -20.69
C ASP A 233 -1.51 8.86 -19.95
N VAL A 234 -1.31 8.47 -18.69
CA VAL A 234 -2.33 7.83 -17.85
C VAL A 234 -2.72 8.77 -16.70
N PRO A 235 -3.50 9.83 -16.99
CA PRO A 235 -3.87 10.86 -16.01
C PRO A 235 -4.83 10.32 -14.94
N GLY A 236 -4.88 11.00 -13.81
CA GLY A 236 -5.80 10.67 -12.72
C GLY A 236 -5.10 9.95 -11.58
N TYR A 237 -5.90 9.42 -10.65
CA TYR A 237 -5.36 8.79 -9.45
C TYR A 237 -5.65 7.29 -9.42
N HIS A 238 -4.65 6.55 -8.98
CA HIS A 238 -4.51 5.11 -9.09
C HIS A 238 -4.39 4.49 -7.70
N ASP A 239 -4.83 3.24 -7.60
CA ASP A 239 -4.60 2.36 -6.45
C ASP A 239 -4.89 3.03 -5.09
N PRO A 240 -6.11 3.58 -4.90
CA PRO A 240 -6.50 4.19 -3.64
C PRO A 240 -6.51 3.13 -2.53
N ARG A 241 -5.83 3.44 -1.44
CA ARG A 241 -5.79 2.67 -0.20
C ARG A 241 -6.31 3.55 0.92
N ILE A 242 -7.49 3.20 1.43
CA ILE A 242 -8.13 3.92 2.53
C ILE A 242 -7.83 3.22 3.86
N PHE A 243 -7.53 3.99 4.89
CA PHE A 243 -7.17 3.48 6.22
C PHE A 243 -7.37 4.55 7.30
N TRP A 244 -7.32 4.13 8.56
CA TRP A 244 -7.39 5.03 9.70
C TRP A 244 -5.99 5.46 10.15
N SER A 245 -5.79 6.76 10.40
CA SER A 245 -4.61 7.25 11.13
C SER A 245 -4.66 6.85 12.60
N ASN A 246 -3.54 7.01 13.30
CA ASN A 246 -3.47 6.83 14.77
C ASN A 246 -4.35 7.80 15.59
N THR A 247 -4.93 8.83 14.97
CA THR A 247 -5.90 9.71 15.63
C THR A 247 -7.35 9.38 15.26
N GLY A 248 -7.55 8.38 14.40
CA GLY A 248 -8.86 8.05 13.85
C GLY A 248 -9.33 8.97 12.71
N ALA A 249 -8.45 9.76 12.10
CA ALA A 249 -8.75 10.43 10.83
C ALA A 249 -8.78 9.41 9.66
N PRO A 250 -9.80 9.42 8.79
CA PRO A 250 -9.86 8.56 7.61
C PRO A 250 -8.96 9.11 6.50
N LEU A 251 -7.88 8.42 6.20
CA LEU A 251 -6.92 8.82 5.19
C LEU A 251 -7.05 7.97 3.94
N MET A 252 -6.67 8.55 2.80
CA MET A 252 -6.50 7.84 1.55
C MET A 252 -5.09 8.10 1.02
N MET A 253 -4.34 7.02 0.81
CA MET A 253 -3.11 7.04 0.01
C MET A 253 -3.41 6.59 -1.41
N PHE A 254 -2.86 7.28 -2.41
CA PHE A 254 -3.12 6.99 -3.81
C PHE A 254 -1.95 7.44 -4.66
N ASN A 255 -1.81 6.88 -5.85
CA ASN A 255 -0.79 7.27 -6.80
C ASN A 255 -1.35 8.24 -7.83
N GLN A 256 -0.56 9.23 -8.28
CA GLN A 256 -0.87 10.06 -9.45
C GLN A 256 0.42 10.71 -9.97
N GLN A 257 0.33 11.52 -11.04
CA GLN A 257 1.45 12.30 -11.55
C GLN A 257 2.17 13.09 -10.44
N SER A 258 3.51 13.08 -10.46
CA SER A 258 4.33 13.68 -9.41
C SER A 258 4.85 15.08 -9.77
N ARG A 259 4.98 15.95 -8.76
CA ARG A 259 5.59 17.28 -8.91
C ARG A 259 7.12 17.25 -8.92
N TYR A 260 7.72 16.11 -8.59
CA TYR A 260 9.16 15.92 -8.40
C TYR A 260 9.72 14.73 -9.20
N GLY A 261 8.87 13.93 -9.84
CA GLY A 261 9.20 12.79 -10.69
C GLY A 261 8.02 12.49 -11.60
N CYS A 262 7.99 11.32 -12.25
CA CYS A 262 6.93 11.01 -13.20
C CYS A 262 5.62 10.64 -12.50
N PHE A 263 5.72 9.74 -11.54
CA PHE A 263 4.58 9.21 -10.81
C PHE A 263 4.90 9.12 -9.33
N GLY A 264 4.00 9.62 -8.49
CA GLY A 264 4.23 9.78 -7.06
C GLY A 264 3.14 9.13 -6.23
N LEU A 265 3.39 9.05 -4.93
CA LEU A 265 2.40 8.62 -3.95
C LEU A 265 1.95 9.82 -3.12
N TRP A 266 0.65 9.92 -2.93
CA TRP A 266 -0.04 11.05 -2.33
C TRP A 266 -0.90 10.58 -1.16
N ILE A 267 -1.18 11.49 -0.24
CA ILE A 267 -2.09 11.28 0.89
C ILE A 267 -3.07 12.45 1.02
N ILE A 268 -4.29 12.16 1.46
CA ILE A 268 -5.32 13.17 1.77
C ILE A 268 -6.27 12.67 2.86
N ASP A 269 -6.83 13.59 3.64
CA ASP A 269 -8.02 13.31 4.45
C ASP A 269 -9.24 13.03 3.54
N LEU A 270 -9.87 11.87 3.69
CA LEU A 270 -11.08 11.56 2.92
C LEU A 270 -12.21 12.57 3.18
N ARG A 271 -12.23 13.23 4.36
CA ARG A 271 -13.22 14.27 4.67
C ARG A 271 -13.05 15.55 3.84
N SER A 272 -11.93 15.71 3.15
CA SER A 272 -11.71 16.82 2.22
C SER A 272 -12.34 16.60 0.86
N VAL A 273 -12.45 15.34 0.42
CA VAL A 273 -12.98 14.96 -0.90
C VAL A 273 -14.34 14.25 -0.81
N TYR A 274 -14.74 13.84 0.39
CA TYR A 274 -16.05 13.26 0.68
C TYR A 274 -16.63 13.86 1.99
N PRO A 275 -17.14 15.11 1.95
CA PRO A 275 -17.48 15.89 3.16
C PRO A 275 -18.58 15.29 4.05
N SER A 276 -19.41 14.39 3.52
CA SER A 276 -20.44 13.68 4.30
C SER A 276 -19.88 12.90 5.48
N LEU A 277 -18.59 12.50 5.41
CA LEU A 277 -17.91 11.81 6.52
C LEU A 277 -17.67 12.70 7.74
N ARG A 278 -17.56 14.03 7.58
CA ARG A 278 -17.23 14.96 8.68
C ARG A 278 -18.22 14.85 9.84
N TYR A 279 -19.50 14.72 9.51
CA TYR A 279 -20.57 14.67 10.51
C TYR A 279 -20.72 13.29 11.16
N ARG A 280 -20.17 12.25 10.54
CA ARG A 280 -20.44 10.84 10.87
C ARG A 280 -19.32 10.18 11.65
N VAL A 281 -18.09 10.54 11.34
CA VAL A 281 -16.92 9.80 11.83
C VAL A 281 -16.23 10.51 12.99
N THR A 282 -16.18 11.85 12.98
CA THR A 282 -15.26 12.57 13.85
C THR A 282 -15.77 13.95 14.28
N ARG A 283 -16.73 14.00 15.22
CA ARG A 283 -17.05 15.27 15.91
C ARG A 283 -15.79 15.75 16.65
N GLY A 284 -15.17 16.84 16.17
CA GLY A 284 -14.08 17.54 16.85
C GLY A 284 -12.64 17.15 16.47
N LEU A 285 -12.40 16.19 15.57
CA LEU A 285 -11.02 15.91 15.11
C LEU A 285 -10.65 16.80 13.92
N LEU A 286 -9.48 17.45 14.01
CA LEU A 286 -8.92 18.21 12.90
C LEU A 286 -8.66 17.33 11.68
N ASN A 287 -8.72 17.92 10.49
CA ASN A 287 -8.37 17.24 9.25
C ASN A 287 -6.86 17.05 9.17
N GLN A 288 -6.41 15.81 9.02
CA GLN A 288 -5.01 15.49 8.77
C GLN A 288 -4.78 15.48 7.27
N TYR A 289 -3.84 16.25 6.75
CA TYR A 289 -3.63 16.39 5.29
C TYR A 289 -4.91 16.91 4.59
N PRO A 290 -5.37 18.14 4.92
CA PRO A 290 -6.62 18.68 4.38
C PRO A 290 -6.58 18.92 2.87
N THR A 291 -5.39 18.97 2.27
CA THR A 291 -5.16 19.04 0.82
C THR A 291 -4.30 17.85 0.39
N VAL A 292 -4.35 17.51 -0.90
CA VAL A 292 -3.46 16.48 -1.46
C VAL A 292 -2.00 16.79 -1.15
N MET A 293 -1.31 15.81 -0.57
CA MET A 293 0.07 15.93 -0.14
C MET A 293 0.92 14.83 -0.75
N GLU A 294 1.96 15.19 -1.49
CA GLU A 294 2.89 14.19 -2.06
C GLU A 294 3.83 13.70 -0.98
N LEU A 295 3.86 12.38 -0.75
CA LEU A 295 4.84 11.78 0.15
C LEU A 295 6.17 11.67 -0.60
N THR A 296 7.16 12.45 -0.17
CA THR A 296 8.47 12.51 -0.83
C THR A 296 9.60 12.26 0.15
N ARG A 297 10.52 11.39 -0.27
CA ARG A 297 11.82 11.22 0.36
C ARG A 297 12.76 12.34 -0.04
N ILE A 298 13.68 12.72 0.84
CA ILE A 298 14.68 13.77 0.59
C ILE A 298 15.86 13.26 -0.26
N GLU A 299 16.12 11.95 -0.24
CA GLU A 299 17.26 11.31 -0.89
C GLU A 299 16.82 10.14 -1.76
N GLY A 300 17.55 9.84 -2.84
CA GLY A 300 17.41 8.59 -3.60
C GLY A 300 16.05 8.41 -4.30
N ARG A 301 15.48 9.50 -4.84
CA ARG A 301 14.16 9.48 -5.45
C ARG A 301 14.13 8.70 -6.76
N ASN A 302 13.12 7.85 -6.93
CA ASN A 302 12.87 7.12 -8.18
C ASN A 302 11.90 7.88 -9.10
N PRO A 303 11.95 7.67 -10.43
CA PRO A 303 10.97 8.25 -11.36
C PRO A 303 9.52 7.84 -11.06
N ILE A 304 9.33 6.65 -10.46
CA ILE A 304 8.04 6.13 -10.01
C ILE A 304 8.15 5.81 -8.53
N GLU A 305 7.39 6.54 -7.72
CA GLU A 305 7.23 6.27 -6.29
C GLU A 305 5.85 5.66 -6.05
N LYS A 306 5.84 4.41 -5.58
CA LYS A 306 4.62 3.63 -5.35
C LYS A 306 4.81 2.66 -4.21
N ASN A 307 3.69 2.10 -3.74
CA ASN A 307 3.68 1.06 -2.72
C ASN A 307 4.32 1.49 -1.38
N TYR A 308 4.30 2.76 -0.99
CA TYR A 308 4.76 3.07 0.37
C TYR A 308 3.77 2.55 1.41
N LEU A 309 4.27 2.24 2.61
CA LEU A 309 3.47 2.04 3.83
C LEU A 309 3.65 3.22 4.77
N MET A 310 2.57 3.59 5.43
CA MET A 310 2.59 4.57 6.50
C MET A 310 2.48 3.86 7.85
N PHE A 311 3.29 4.32 8.81
CA PHE A 311 3.32 3.84 10.18
C PHE A 311 3.19 5.02 11.13
N TYR A 312 2.69 4.76 12.33
CA TYR A 312 2.69 5.70 13.43
C TYR A 312 3.38 5.07 14.63
N ASP A 313 4.35 5.76 15.18
CA ASP A 313 5.07 5.31 16.36
C ASP A 313 4.11 5.21 17.56
N ALA A 314 4.13 4.08 18.26
CA ALA A 314 3.22 3.83 19.39
C ALA A 314 3.46 4.79 20.56
N ASP A 315 4.71 5.19 20.81
CA ASP A 315 5.08 6.03 21.95
C ASP A 315 4.78 7.51 21.70
N THR A 316 5.17 8.01 20.53
CA THR A 316 5.13 9.45 20.21
C THR A 316 3.95 9.84 19.32
N GLY A 317 3.30 8.87 18.67
CA GLY A 317 2.28 9.12 17.64
C GLY A 317 2.82 9.75 16.36
N SER A 318 4.14 9.89 16.20
CA SER A 318 4.77 10.48 15.01
C SER A 318 4.55 9.59 13.79
N GLY A 319 4.30 10.20 12.63
CA GLY A 319 4.12 9.48 11.36
C GLY A 319 5.46 9.15 10.68
N TYR A 320 5.53 7.97 10.07
CA TYR A 320 6.68 7.46 9.33
C TYR A 320 6.22 6.83 8.02
N VAL A 321 7.11 6.80 7.04
CA VAL A 321 6.89 6.15 5.76
C VAL A 321 7.99 5.12 5.50
N GLN A 322 7.58 3.93 5.09
CA GLN A 322 8.45 2.92 4.54
C GLN A 322 8.46 3.04 3.01
N TYR A 323 9.63 3.33 2.44
CA TYR A 323 9.80 3.53 1.01
C TYR A 323 10.22 2.26 0.29
N GLU A 324 11.26 1.62 0.80
CA GLU A 324 11.92 0.51 0.14
C GLU A 324 11.89 -0.73 1.00
N LEU A 325 11.71 -1.84 0.30
CA LEU A 325 11.77 -3.18 0.85
C LEU A 325 12.46 -4.06 -0.18
N ARG A 326 13.73 -4.39 0.08
CA ARG A 326 14.56 -5.24 -0.77
C ARG A 326 15.28 -6.27 0.10
N HIS A 327 15.87 -7.26 -0.56
CA HIS A 327 16.77 -8.19 0.12
C HIS A 327 17.88 -7.42 0.85
N GLY A 328 18.04 -7.67 2.15
CA GLY A 328 19.08 -7.06 2.97
C GLY A 328 18.93 -5.56 3.27
N SER A 329 17.86 -4.89 2.82
CA SER A 329 17.65 -3.47 3.13
C SER A 329 16.18 -3.06 3.19
N ARG A 330 15.86 -2.16 4.14
CA ARG A 330 14.57 -1.46 4.21
C ARG A 330 14.80 0.01 4.57
N HIS A 331 13.93 0.89 4.12
CA HIS A 331 14.06 2.33 4.34
C HIS A 331 12.82 2.89 5.04
N PHE A 332 13.00 3.33 6.29
CA PHE A 332 12.01 4.09 7.04
C PHE A 332 12.48 5.53 7.22
N SER A 333 11.58 6.49 7.06
CA SER A 333 11.85 7.90 7.35
C SER A 333 10.68 8.54 8.09
N ARG A 334 10.98 9.47 8.98
CA ARG A 334 9.97 10.21 9.76
C ARG A 334 9.38 11.33 8.91
N LEU A 335 8.07 11.50 8.96
CA LEU A 335 7.37 12.64 8.37
C LEU A 335 7.60 13.90 9.22
N VAL A 336 8.12 14.96 8.58
CA VAL A 336 8.46 16.23 9.25
C VAL A 336 7.50 17.36 8.88
N GLY A 337 6.64 17.16 7.87
CA GLY A 337 5.64 18.12 7.42
C GLY A 337 5.68 18.32 5.90
N ASN A 338 4.58 18.82 5.33
CA ASN A 338 4.44 19.05 3.88
C ASN A 338 4.85 17.85 3.00
N GLY A 339 4.60 16.63 3.49
CA GLY A 339 4.92 15.40 2.77
C GLY A 339 6.42 15.07 2.70
N LEU A 340 7.29 15.93 3.24
CA LEU A 340 8.72 15.69 3.36
C LEU A 340 9.03 14.73 4.50
N THR A 341 10.08 13.93 4.33
CA THR A 341 10.64 13.12 5.40
C THR A 341 12.09 13.44 5.71
N THR A 342 12.53 12.94 6.86
CA THR A 342 13.95 12.84 7.22
C THR A 342 14.72 11.93 6.24
N SER A 343 16.04 11.85 6.45
CA SER A 343 16.88 10.77 5.92
C SER A 343 16.48 9.41 6.50
N ASN A 344 17.04 8.34 5.92
CA ASN A 344 16.81 6.96 6.35
C ASN A 344 17.16 6.77 7.84
N MET A 345 16.21 6.24 8.60
CA MET A 345 16.34 5.95 10.03
C MET A 345 16.53 4.45 10.31
N THR A 346 16.41 3.58 9.30
CA THR A 346 16.72 2.16 9.46
C THR A 346 18.21 1.98 9.70
N SER A 347 18.58 1.15 10.68
CA SER A 347 19.97 0.77 10.88
C SER A 347 20.50 -0.02 9.67
N PRO A 348 21.70 0.29 9.15
CA PRO A 348 22.33 -0.52 8.10
C PRO A 348 22.71 -1.93 8.57
N LEU A 349 22.71 -2.17 9.89
CA LEU A 349 23.03 -3.47 10.50
C LEU A 349 21.77 -4.29 10.82
N GLU A 350 20.59 -3.77 10.52
CA GLU A 350 19.36 -4.50 10.80
C GLU A 350 19.21 -5.69 9.83
N ALA A 351 19.08 -6.89 10.38
CA ALA A 351 18.81 -8.08 9.59
C ALA A 351 17.41 -8.00 8.97
N THR A 352 17.29 -8.29 7.68
CA THR A 352 15.98 -8.38 7.02
C THR A 352 15.46 -9.80 7.06
N CYS A 353 14.18 -9.99 7.36
CA CYS A 353 13.51 -11.30 7.26
C CYS A 353 13.19 -11.72 5.83
N ILE A 354 13.51 -10.85 4.87
CA ILE A 354 13.37 -11.11 3.45
C ILE A 354 14.74 -11.56 2.94
N TYR A 355 14.90 -12.88 2.84
CA TYR A 355 16.15 -13.54 2.44
C TYR A 355 16.25 -13.81 0.94
N GLU A 356 15.16 -13.60 0.21
CA GLU A 356 15.16 -13.78 -1.23
C GLU A 356 15.33 -12.45 -1.95
N ASP A 357 16.28 -12.42 -2.88
CA ASP A 357 16.41 -11.33 -3.85
C ASP A 357 15.31 -11.43 -4.90
N ALA A 358 14.20 -10.73 -4.63
CA ALA A 358 13.04 -10.67 -5.49
C ALA A 358 12.44 -9.27 -5.54
N THR A 359 11.52 -9.05 -6.48
CA THR A 359 10.76 -7.79 -6.53
C THR A 359 9.64 -7.84 -5.50
N TRP A 360 9.86 -7.20 -4.35
CA TRP A 360 8.87 -7.09 -3.29
C TRP A 360 8.05 -5.82 -3.44
N HIS A 361 6.73 -5.96 -3.34
CA HIS A 361 5.79 -4.85 -3.25
C HIS A 361 5.12 -4.88 -1.89
N GLN A 362 5.20 -3.78 -1.19
CA GLN A 362 4.28 -3.41 -0.12
C GLN A 362 2.82 -3.31 -0.63
N ALA A 363 2.02 -4.34 -0.37
CA ALA A 363 0.73 -4.51 -1.02
C ALA A 363 -0.38 -3.65 -0.40
N THR A 364 -0.42 -3.58 0.92
CA THR A 364 -1.52 -2.97 1.68
C THR A 364 -1.05 -1.80 2.55
N ASN A 365 -2.00 -1.10 3.18
CA ASN A 365 -1.72 -0.36 4.41
C ASN A 365 -1.31 -1.33 5.54
N ALA A 366 -0.81 -0.76 6.65
CA ALA A 366 -0.56 -1.51 7.88
C ALA A 366 -1.73 -1.31 8.88
N ILE A 367 -2.04 -2.33 9.66
CA ILE A 367 -3.00 -2.28 10.78
C ILE A 367 -2.28 -2.59 12.10
N LYS A 368 -2.68 -1.95 13.19
CA LYS A 368 -2.11 -2.21 14.52
C LYS A 368 -2.91 -3.28 15.25
N ILE A 369 -2.22 -4.30 15.75
CA ILE A 369 -2.79 -5.43 16.48
C ILE A 369 -2.24 -5.41 17.90
N VAL A 370 -3.14 -5.43 18.87
CA VAL A 370 -2.84 -5.73 20.27
C VAL A 370 -2.80 -7.25 20.42
N MET A 371 -1.69 -7.77 20.93
CA MET A 371 -1.38 -9.20 20.92
C MET A 371 -2.00 -9.95 22.11
N CYS A 372 -3.25 -9.62 22.42
CA CYS A 372 -4.13 -10.33 23.36
C CYS A 372 -5.56 -10.31 22.82
N ASP A 373 -6.48 -11.03 23.46
CA ASP A 373 -7.89 -10.92 23.13
C ASP A 373 -8.52 -9.69 23.77
N TYR A 374 -9.55 -9.15 23.13
CA TYR A 374 -10.30 -8.00 23.66
C TYR A 374 -10.78 -8.28 25.10
N GLY A 375 -10.43 -7.38 26.02
CA GLY A 375 -10.77 -7.48 27.44
C GLY A 375 -9.77 -8.26 28.30
N GLU A 376 -8.72 -8.86 27.72
CA GLU A 376 -7.67 -9.57 28.47
C GLU A 376 -6.49 -8.67 28.84
N CYS A 377 -6.22 -7.63 28.05
CA CYS A 377 -5.14 -6.69 28.31
C CYS A 377 -5.43 -5.28 27.76
N GLU A 378 -4.73 -4.30 28.30
CA GLU A 378 -4.72 -2.94 27.76
C GLU A 378 -3.69 -2.80 26.63
N PRO A 379 -3.94 -1.97 25.61
CA PRO A 379 -2.96 -1.71 24.56
C PRO A 379 -1.71 -1.00 25.12
N GLU A 380 -0.55 -1.62 24.93
CA GLU A 380 0.78 -1.10 25.29
C GLU A 380 1.73 -1.22 24.09
N PRO A 381 2.72 -0.32 23.93
CA PRO A 381 3.73 -0.43 22.87
C PRO A 381 4.40 -1.82 22.82
N GLU A 382 4.63 -2.42 23.98
CA GLU A 382 5.27 -3.74 24.18
C GLU A 382 4.33 -4.93 23.99
N ASN A 383 3.03 -4.69 23.79
CA ASN A 383 2.08 -5.73 23.37
C ASN A 383 1.39 -5.43 22.02
N THR A 384 1.84 -4.39 21.31
CA THR A 384 1.27 -3.97 20.02
C THR A 384 2.23 -4.18 18.86
N VAL A 385 1.72 -4.64 17.72
CA VAL A 385 2.49 -4.85 16.49
C VAL A 385 1.74 -4.28 15.29
N TYR A 386 2.45 -4.03 14.19
CA TYR A 386 1.81 -3.78 12.89
C TYR A 386 1.78 -5.05 12.06
N LEU A 387 0.67 -5.27 11.35
CA LEU A 387 0.54 -6.27 10.30
C LEU A 387 0.31 -5.61 8.95
N SER A 388 0.96 -6.13 7.92
CA SER A 388 0.77 -5.71 6.53
C SER A 388 0.97 -6.88 5.57
N PHE A 389 0.35 -6.82 4.39
CA PHE A 389 0.64 -7.75 3.31
C PHE A 389 1.75 -7.22 2.40
N LEU A 390 2.61 -8.13 1.99
CA LEU A 390 3.66 -7.92 1.00
C LEU A 390 3.41 -8.89 -0.16
N HIS A 391 3.67 -8.45 -1.38
CA HIS A 391 3.69 -9.31 -2.55
C HIS A 391 5.11 -9.56 -2.99
N LYS A 392 5.45 -10.83 -3.21
CA LYS A 392 6.52 -11.19 -4.11
C LYS A 392 5.97 -11.17 -5.53
N LYS A 393 6.45 -10.23 -6.35
CA LYS A 393 6.09 -10.14 -7.77
C LYS A 393 7.00 -11.07 -8.56
N GLU A 394 6.41 -12.04 -9.23
CA GLU A 394 7.12 -12.96 -10.13
C GLU A 394 6.64 -12.73 -11.57
N ILE A 395 7.57 -12.84 -12.51
CA ILE A 395 7.26 -12.84 -13.94
C ILE A 395 7.81 -14.15 -14.50
N PRO A 396 7.04 -15.24 -14.43
CA PRO A 396 7.43 -16.52 -15.02
C PRO A 396 7.64 -16.38 -16.54
N GLU A 397 8.29 -17.37 -17.15
CA GLU A 397 8.52 -17.44 -18.61
C GLU A 397 7.23 -17.32 -19.45
N THR A 398 6.07 -17.57 -18.84
CA THR A 398 4.75 -17.39 -19.45
C THR A 398 4.32 -15.92 -19.63
N PHE A 399 5.15 -14.94 -19.21
CA PHE A 399 4.92 -13.49 -19.24
C PHE A 399 3.69 -13.00 -18.44
N LYS A 400 3.14 -13.85 -17.57
CA LYS A 400 1.96 -13.52 -16.76
C LYS A 400 2.38 -13.24 -15.32
N VAL A 401 2.25 -11.99 -14.90
CA VAL A 401 2.72 -11.50 -13.59
C VAL A 401 1.97 -12.20 -12.45
N GLN A 402 2.68 -12.80 -11.50
CA GLN A 402 2.09 -13.41 -10.31
C GLN A 402 2.43 -12.58 -9.06
N TYR A 403 1.47 -12.51 -8.14
CA TYR A 403 1.64 -11.83 -6.85
C TYR A 403 1.44 -12.84 -5.71
N LYS A 404 2.55 -13.39 -5.20
CA LYS A 404 2.49 -14.26 -4.02
C LYS A 404 2.38 -13.39 -2.76
N ARG A 405 1.33 -13.61 -1.96
CA ARG A 405 0.97 -12.81 -0.78
C ARG A 405 1.64 -13.34 0.48
N TYR A 406 2.41 -12.51 1.16
CA TYR A 406 3.04 -12.81 2.44
C TYR A 406 2.58 -11.82 3.50
N VAL A 407 2.55 -12.24 4.76
CA VAL A 407 2.27 -11.37 5.91
C VAL A 407 3.60 -10.97 6.53
N ALA A 408 3.75 -9.68 6.84
CA ALA A 408 4.84 -9.17 7.65
C ALA A 408 4.29 -8.55 8.94
N VAL A 409 5.01 -8.81 10.03
CA VAL A 409 4.73 -8.30 11.37
C VAL A 409 5.90 -7.43 11.79
N TRP A 410 5.58 -6.21 12.23
CA TRP A 410 6.55 -5.19 12.61
C TRP A 410 6.29 -4.74 14.04
N LYS A 411 7.32 -4.31 14.76
CA LYS A 411 7.13 -3.60 16.03
C LYS A 411 6.27 -2.35 15.85
N ALA A 412 5.51 -1.98 16.88
CA ALA A 412 4.71 -0.76 16.88
C ALA A 412 5.52 0.51 17.17
N THR A 413 6.78 0.39 17.63
CA THR A 413 7.69 1.50 17.91
C THR A 413 8.75 1.66 16.84
N SER A 414 9.13 2.91 16.56
CA SER A 414 10.19 3.28 15.64
C SER A 414 11.53 2.67 16.08
N PRO A 415 12.34 2.08 15.16
CA PRO A 415 12.23 2.16 13.69
C PRO A 415 11.43 1.00 13.06
N PHE A 416 10.45 0.43 13.76
CA PHE A 416 9.52 -0.60 13.27
C PHE A 416 10.24 -1.86 12.76
N GLU A 417 11.10 -2.44 13.59
CA GLU A 417 11.80 -3.70 13.26
C GLU A 417 10.82 -4.77 12.77
N MET A 418 11.14 -5.45 11.67
CA MET A 418 10.35 -6.61 11.24
C MET A 418 10.68 -7.77 12.19
N ILE A 419 9.66 -8.30 12.87
CA ILE A 419 9.84 -9.35 13.89
C ILE A 419 9.27 -10.70 13.46
N GLY A 420 8.38 -10.69 12.46
CA GLY A 420 7.86 -11.91 11.87
C GLY A 420 7.59 -11.74 10.38
N PHE A 421 7.86 -12.78 9.61
CA PHE A 421 7.53 -12.85 8.19
C PHE A 421 6.92 -14.21 7.87
N GLY A 422 5.83 -14.25 7.09
CA GLY A 422 5.14 -15.48 6.76
C GLY A 422 6.08 -16.49 6.09
N SER A 423 6.18 -17.71 6.63
CA SER A 423 7.06 -18.74 6.05
C SER A 423 6.56 -19.28 4.71
N LYS A 424 5.27 -19.10 4.41
CA LYS A 424 4.60 -19.51 3.18
C LYS A 424 3.73 -18.37 2.66
N HIS A 425 3.53 -18.33 1.35
CA HIS A 425 2.56 -17.40 0.77
C HIS A 425 1.13 -17.87 1.04
N ILE A 426 0.20 -16.94 1.19
CA ILE A 426 -1.21 -17.20 1.49
C ILE A 426 -1.98 -17.52 0.21
N ARG A 427 -2.88 -18.50 0.32
CA ARG A 427 -3.93 -18.80 -0.66
C ARG A 427 -5.26 -18.99 0.07
N PHE A 428 -6.31 -18.33 -0.42
CA PHE A 428 -7.65 -18.45 0.16
C PHE A 428 -8.41 -19.62 -0.47
N ASP A 429 -9.53 -19.98 0.14
CA ASP A 429 -10.44 -20.96 -0.44
C ASP A 429 -11.05 -20.40 -1.74
N ASN A 430 -11.48 -21.30 -2.63
CA ASN A 430 -12.10 -20.99 -3.92
C ASN A 430 -11.36 -19.97 -4.81
N GLU A 431 -10.06 -19.79 -4.60
CA GLU A 431 -9.25 -18.85 -5.38
C GLU A 431 -9.18 -19.24 -6.86
N ASP A 432 -9.08 -20.54 -7.17
CA ASP A 432 -9.13 -21.05 -8.55
C ASP A 432 -10.45 -20.70 -9.25
N ASP A 433 -11.58 -20.76 -8.54
CA ASP A 433 -12.90 -20.41 -9.10
C ASP A 433 -12.94 -18.94 -9.51
N TRP A 434 -12.34 -18.06 -8.70
CA TRP A 434 -12.21 -16.64 -9.01
C TRP A 434 -11.30 -16.41 -10.21
N GLU A 435 -10.17 -17.11 -10.26
CA GLU A 435 -9.24 -16.98 -11.37
C GLU A 435 -9.86 -17.48 -12.68
N GLN A 436 -10.64 -18.55 -12.64
CA GLN A 436 -11.39 -19.06 -13.79
C GLN A 436 -12.50 -18.10 -14.21
N LYS A 437 -13.31 -17.59 -13.27
CA LYS A 437 -14.42 -16.65 -13.54
C LYS A 437 -13.95 -15.41 -14.32
N PHE A 438 -12.76 -14.90 -14.00
CA PHE A 438 -12.20 -13.71 -14.64
C PHE A 438 -11.17 -14.01 -15.74
N ASN A 439 -10.95 -15.29 -16.08
CA ASN A 439 -9.93 -15.72 -17.05
C ASN A 439 -8.53 -15.19 -16.71
N VAL A 440 -8.18 -15.22 -15.42
CA VAL A 440 -6.88 -14.80 -14.85
C VAL A 440 -6.12 -15.96 -14.20
N GLU A 441 -6.46 -17.22 -14.55
CA GLU A 441 -5.88 -18.49 -14.07
C GLU A 441 -4.46 -18.36 -13.48
N GLY A 442 -4.31 -18.40 -12.16
CA GLY A 442 -3.06 -18.40 -11.39
C GLY A 442 -2.28 -17.09 -11.34
N LYS A 443 -2.83 -15.98 -11.87
CA LYS A 443 -1.97 -15.02 -12.61
C LYS A 443 -2.35 -13.54 -12.50
N PHE A 444 -3.31 -13.11 -11.67
CA PHE A 444 -3.48 -11.68 -11.34
C PHE A 444 -4.44 -11.41 -10.16
N LEU A 445 -4.49 -12.29 -9.16
CA LEU A 445 -5.15 -11.98 -7.88
C LEU A 445 -4.13 -11.38 -6.92
N TYR A 446 -4.47 -10.28 -6.28
CA TYR A 446 -3.55 -9.59 -5.38
C TYR A 446 -4.29 -8.81 -4.29
N THR A 447 -3.62 -8.60 -3.16
CA THR A 447 -4.19 -7.85 -2.04
C THR A 447 -4.07 -6.34 -2.27
N VAL A 448 -5.15 -5.61 -2.04
CA VAL A 448 -5.24 -4.15 -2.23
C VAL A 448 -5.15 -3.41 -0.89
N SER A 449 -5.90 -3.87 0.11
CA SER A 449 -5.90 -3.27 1.44
C SER A 449 -6.34 -4.26 2.51
N VAL A 450 -6.06 -3.92 3.78
CA VAL A 450 -6.51 -4.67 4.96
C VAL A 450 -7.07 -3.69 5.98
N ALA A 451 -8.21 -4.02 6.57
CA ALA A 451 -8.84 -3.21 7.60
C ALA A 451 -9.58 -4.10 8.61
N TRP A 452 -9.83 -3.58 9.80
CA TRP A 452 -10.71 -4.23 10.77
C TRP A 452 -12.13 -4.36 10.19
N GLU A 453 -12.77 -5.52 10.40
CA GLU A 453 -14.17 -5.76 9.99
C GLU A 453 -15.13 -4.82 10.75
N LYS A 454 -14.79 -4.50 11.99
CA LYS A 454 -15.55 -3.59 12.84
C LYS A 454 -14.64 -2.49 13.36
N ASN A 455 -15.17 -1.28 13.44
CA ASN A 455 -14.43 -0.13 13.93
C ASN A 455 -14.76 0.14 15.40
N MET A 456 -14.30 -0.74 16.31
CA MET A 456 -14.53 -0.54 17.74
C MET A 456 -13.58 0.54 18.31
N ASN A 457 -12.30 0.49 17.92
CA ASN A 457 -11.24 1.35 18.46
C ASN A 457 -10.51 2.20 17.39
N ARG A 458 -11.17 2.51 16.26
CA ARG A 458 -10.70 3.40 15.18
C ARG A 458 -9.51 2.92 14.36
N TYR A 459 -8.41 2.48 14.96
CA TYR A 459 -7.17 2.17 14.23
C TYR A 459 -6.38 0.99 14.82
N GLU A 460 -6.79 0.45 15.96
CA GLU A 460 -6.19 -0.71 16.64
C GLU A 460 -7.27 -1.77 16.86
N GLY A 461 -6.87 -3.04 16.85
CA GLY A 461 -7.75 -4.18 17.12
C GLY A 461 -7.02 -5.31 17.80
N TYR A 462 -7.76 -6.32 18.24
CA TYR A 462 -7.27 -7.42 19.08
C TYR A 462 -7.18 -8.74 18.33
N LEU A 463 -6.49 -9.73 18.90
CA LEU A 463 -6.23 -11.02 18.23
C LEU A 463 -7.49 -11.81 17.86
N ASN A 464 -8.55 -11.71 18.65
CA ASN A 464 -9.83 -12.38 18.40
C ASN A 464 -10.76 -11.63 17.43
N GLU A 465 -10.34 -10.48 16.91
CA GLU A 465 -11.13 -9.71 15.96
C GLU A 465 -10.87 -10.14 14.51
N ASN A 466 -11.84 -9.82 13.65
CA ASN A 466 -11.77 -10.11 12.23
C ASN A 466 -11.24 -8.92 11.43
N VAL A 467 -10.60 -9.23 10.32
CA VAL A 467 -10.20 -8.27 9.30
C VAL A 467 -10.91 -8.54 7.98
N VAL A 468 -11.17 -7.47 7.23
CA VAL A 468 -11.55 -7.50 5.82
C VAL A 468 -10.28 -7.30 5.00
N ILE A 469 -9.95 -8.28 4.16
CA ILE A 469 -8.83 -8.21 3.22
C ILE A 469 -9.44 -7.99 1.83
N SER A 470 -9.13 -6.85 1.23
CA SER A 470 -9.62 -6.48 -0.10
C SER A 470 -8.70 -6.99 -1.19
N LEU A 471 -9.26 -7.54 -2.27
CA LEU A 471 -8.55 -8.21 -3.35
C LEU A 471 -8.92 -7.61 -4.71
N GLY A 472 -7.90 -7.36 -5.53
CA GLY A 472 -8.03 -7.00 -6.94
C GLY A 472 -7.94 -8.25 -7.80
N VAL A 473 -8.84 -8.38 -8.78
CA VAL A 473 -8.90 -9.52 -9.70
C VAL A 473 -8.61 -9.02 -11.11
N GLY A 474 -7.38 -9.17 -11.62
CA GLY A 474 -7.08 -8.87 -13.02
C GLY A 474 -7.16 -7.41 -13.45
N ASP A 475 -7.25 -6.44 -12.52
CA ASP A 475 -7.71 -5.07 -12.82
C ASP A 475 -9.11 -5.03 -13.48
N HIS A 476 -9.94 -6.03 -13.18
CA HIS A 476 -11.27 -6.24 -13.77
C HIS A 476 -12.36 -6.53 -12.74
N GLY A 477 -11.98 -6.95 -11.53
CA GLY A 477 -12.94 -7.32 -10.49
C GLY A 477 -12.54 -6.86 -9.10
N ASN A 478 -13.53 -6.90 -8.22
CA ASN A 478 -13.41 -6.59 -6.80
C ASN A 478 -13.81 -7.82 -5.99
N ALA A 479 -12.95 -8.19 -5.06
CA ALA A 479 -13.24 -9.28 -4.15
C ALA A 479 -12.75 -8.94 -2.74
N ALA A 480 -13.21 -9.70 -1.76
CA ALA A 480 -12.74 -9.61 -0.39
C ALA A 480 -12.84 -10.96 0.30
N VAL A 481 -12.14 -11.06 1.43
CA VAL A 481 -12.28 -12.16 2.39
C VAL A 481 -12.33 -11.58 3.80
N VAL A 482 -13.11 -12.22 4.66
CA VAL A 482 -13.21 -11.86 6.08
C VAL A 482 -12.72 -13.04 6.90
N MET A 483 -11.79 -12.78 7.82
CA MET A 483 -11.20 -13.81 8.66
C MET A 483 -10.67 -13.26 9.99
N PRO A 484 -10.52 -14.09 11.03
CA PRO A 484 -9.83 -13.71 12.26
C PRO A 484 -8.38 -13.32 11.98
N VAL A 485 -7.92 -12.21 12.59
CA VAL A 485 -6.53 -11.77 12.43
C VAL A 485 -5.54 -12.79 13.00
N ARG A 486 -5.96 -13.53 14.04
CA ARG A 486 -5.20 -14.64 14.64
C ARG A 486 -4.68 -15.64 13.60
N ASP A 487 -5.51 -15.96 12.61
CA ASP A 487 -5.19 -16.98 11.61
C ASP A 487 -4.14 -16.48 10.60
N LEU A 488 -4.02 -15.16 10.38
CA LEU A 488 -2.94 -14.56 9.58
C LEU A 488 -1.59 -14.61 10.26
N LEU A 489 -1.57 -14.74 11.58
CA LEU A 489 -0.36 -14.79 12.41
C LEU A 489 0.12 -16.23 12.64
N THR A 490 -0.47 -17.21 11.94
CA THR A 490 -0.03 -18.60 11.99
C THR A 490 1.13 -18.85 11.05
N CYS A 491 2.01 -19.80 11.40
CA CYS A 491 3.17 -20.19 10.59
C CYS A 491 4.11 -19.02 10.20
N MET A 492 4.31 -18.08 11.11
CA MET A 492 5.32 -17.03 10.92
C MET A 492 6.73 -17.64 11.05
N GLY A 493 7.71 -17.06 10.37
CA GLY A 493 9.13 -17.31 10.58
C GLY A 493 9.78 -16.17 11.37
N SER A 494 10.67 -16.51 12.31
CA SER A 494 11.36 -15.53 13.15
C SER A 494 12.43 -14.81 12.38
N CYS A 495 12.36 -13.49 12.45
CA CYS A 495 13.41 -12.59 11.97
C CYS A 495 14.62 -12.57 12.90
N ARG A 496 14.42 -12.95 14.17
CA ARG A 496 15.44 -12.96 15.22
C ARG A 496 16.02 -14.37 15.34
N GLY A 497 17.31 -14.52 15.08
CA GLY A 497 18.08 -15.70 15.48
C GLY A 497 18.16 -16.84 14.47
N GLN A 498 18.20 -16.57 13.16
CA GLN A 498 18.79 -17.53 12.23
C GLN A 498 20.22 -17.09 11.90
N PRO A 499 21.22 -17.98 12.07
CA PRO A 499 22.64 -17.65 11.93
C PRO A 499 23.03 -17.20 10.52
#